data_AF-A0A6B2JQY9-F1
#
_entry.id   AF-A0A6B2JQY9-F1
#
_cell.length_a   1.000
_cell.length_b   1.000
_cell.length_c   1.000
_cell.angle_alpha   90.00
_cell.angle_beta   90.00
_cell.angle_gamma   90.00
#
_symmetry.space_group_name_H-M   'P 1'
#
loop_
_entity.id
_entity.type
_entity.pdbx_description
1 polymer ?
#
loop_
_entity_poly.entity_id
_entity_poly.type
_entity_poly.pdbx_seq_one_letter_code
_entity_poly.pdbx_strand_id
1 'polypeptide(L)'
;MDETGTREADAHDEKRKRWEIHVTAAERAFITEAAHRAKLTIGAYVIALASKSQILVRSDWETGVDRLTEVSRLLGDLSRNLDAMPDALDRLEMTAQLLSIERQIERLAAPWLGGADDGC
;
A
#
# COMPACT_ATOMS: atom_id res chain seq x y z
N MET A 1 38.94 13.12 25.54
CA MET A 1 38.06 13.03 24.35
C MET A 1 38.47 11.77 23.64
N ASP A 2 37.72 10.70 23.86
CA ASP A 2 37.75 9.49 23.03
C ASP A 2 36.29 9.04 22.94
N GLU A 3 35.59 9.63 21.98
CA GLU A 3 34.23 9.27 21.57
C GLU A 3 34.32 8.26 20.43
N THR A 4 34.43 6.99 20.76
CA THR A 4 34.07 5.89 19.85
C THR A 4 33.71 4.67 20.69
N GLY A 5 32.70 4.86 21.54
CA GLY A 5 31.94 3.75 22.12
C GLY A 5 31.21 3.03 20.99
N THR A 6 31.76 1.88 20.61
CA THR A 6 31.21 0.86 19.73
C THR A 6 29.70 0.70 19.95
N ARG A 7 28.89 1.30 19.07
CA ARG A 7 27.44 1.17 19.03
C ARG A 7 27.05 0.11 17.98
N GLU A 8 27.73 -1.04 18.03
CA GLU A 8 27.65 -2.10 17.02
C GLU A 8 27.34 -3.49 17.62
N ALA A 9 26.79 -3.53 18.84
CA ALA A 9 26.30 -4.77 19.43
C ALA A 9 24.95 -4.51 20.07
N ASP A 10 23.86 -4.66 19.31
CA ASP A 10 22.51 -4.97 19.83
C ASP A 10 21.48 -5.32 18.73
N ALA A 11 21.91 -5.63 17.50
CA ALA A 11 20.99 -5.96 16.40
C ALA A 11 20.73 -7.47 16.25
N HIS A 12 21.03 -8.31 17.25
CA HIS A 12 21.07 -9.76 17.04
C HIS A 12 20.63 -10.63 18.23
N ASP A 13 19.56 -10.29 18.95
CA ASP A 13 18.75 -11.29 19.69
C ASP A 13 17.39 -10.73 20.19
N GLU A 14 16.54 -10.20 19.30
CA GLU A 14 15.21 -9.74 19.74
C GLU A 14 14.31 -10.94 20.06
N LYS A 15 14.34 -11.37 21.32
CA LYS A 15 13.52 -12.47 21.84
C LYS A 15 12.03 -12.09 21.80
N ARG A 16 11.19 -13.02 21.36
CA ARG A 16 9.73 -12.83 21.34
C ARG A 16 9.22 -12.51 22.75
N LYS A 17 8.51 -11.38 22.89
CA LYS A 17 7.86 -10.97 24.14
C LYS A 17 6.45 -11.57 24.21
N ARG A 18 6.04 -11.97 25.42
CA ARG A 18 4.66 -12.40 25.67
C ARG A 18 3.75 -11.18 25.67
N TRP A 19 2.68 -11.25 24.88
CA TRP A 19 1.61 -10.25 24.85
C TRP A 19 0.27 -10.95 25.14
N GLU A 20 -0.62 -10.28 25.85
CA GLU A 20 -1.92 -10.80 26.25
C GLU A 20 -3.04 -10.08 25.49
N ILE A 21 -4.02 -10.85 25.04
CA ILE A 21 -5.19 -10.37 24.31
C ILE A 21 -6.42 -10.87 25.05
N HIS A 22 -7.29 -9.95 25.47
CA HIS A 22 -8.57 -10.28 26.06
C HIS A 22 -9.59 -10.52 24.94
N VAL A 23 -10.18 -11.72 24.91
CA VAL A 23 -11.16 -12.13 23.91
C VAL A 23 -12.35 -12.80 24.59
N THR A 24 -13.52 -12.65 23.98
CA THR A 24 -14.71 -13.43 24.32
C THR A 24 -14.52 -14.91 23.94
N ALA A 25 -15.39 -15.78 24.48
CA ALA A 25 -15.38 -17.20 24.13
C ALA A 25 -15.63 -17.43 22.62
N ALA A 26 -16.51 -16.63 22.00
CA ALA A 26 -16.82 -16.71 20.59
C ALA A 26 -15.63 -16.30 19.71
N GLU A 27 -14.97 -15.18 20.02
CA GLU A 27 -13.77 -14.72 19.32
C GLU A 27 -12.63 -15.75 19.43
N ARG A 28 -12.44 -16.34 20.63
CA ARG A 28 -11.43 -17.39 20.82
C ARG A 28 -11.69 -18.61 19.94
N ALA A 29 -12.94 -19.09 19.88
CA ALA A 29 -13.31 -20.22 19.04
C ALA A 29 -13.06 -19.90 17.56
N PHE A 30 -13.47 -18.71 17.11
CA PHE A 30 -13.26 -18.25 15.75
C PHE A 30 -11.77 -18.18 15.37
N ILE A 31 -10.93 -17.56 16.20
CA ILE A 31 -9.49 -17.44 15.96
C ILE A 31 -8.82 -18.81 15.94
N THR A 32 -9.22 -19.70 16.85
CA THR A 32 -8.65 -21.06 16.94
C THR A 32 -8.97 -21.86 15.68
N GLU A 33 -10.23 -21.84 15.23
CA GLU A 33 -10.64 -22.53 14.01
C GLU A 33 -9.96 -21.95 12.77
N ALA A 34 -9.85 -20.61 12.68
CA ALA A 34 -9.18 -19.95 11.57
C ALA A 34 -7.68 -20.28 11.51
N ALA A 35 -6.99 -20.29 12.65
CA ALA A 35 -5.59 -20.70 12.75
C ALA A 35 -5.40 -22.17 12.37
N HIS A 36 -6.31 -23.05 12.81
CA HIS A 36 -6.30 -24.46 12.45
C HIS A 36 -6.46 -24.68 10.95
N ARG A 37 -7.45 -24.03 10.30
CA ARG A 37 -7.64 -24.10 8.85
C ARG A 37 -6.43 -23.58 8.06
N ALA A 38 -5.76 -22.56 8.58
CA ALA A 38 -4.53 -22.02 8.01
C ALA A 38 -3.27 -22.87 8.30
N LYS A 39 -3.39 -23.94 9.11
CA LYS A 39 -2.27 -24.78 9.58
C LYS A 39 -1.18 -23.98 10.32
N LEU A 40 -1.59 -22.97 11.09
CA LEU A 40 -0.70 -22.09 11.85
C LEU A 40 -0.99 -22.17 13.35
N THR A 41 0.01 -21.87 14.17
CA THR A 41 -0.24 -21.59 15.59
C THR A 41 -0.99 -20.27 15.72
N ILE A 42 -1.80 -20.09 16.78
CA ILE A 42 -2.59 -18.87 16.99
C ILE A 42 -1.73 -17.60 16.89
N GLY A 43 -0.57 -17.58 17.55
CA GLY A 43 0.34 -16.43 17.49
C GLY A 43 0.87 -16.16 16.08
N ALA A 44 1.26 -17.21 15.34
CA ALA A 44 1.71 -17.05 13.96
C ALA A 44 0.58 -16.59 13.02
N TYR A 45 -0.63 -17.09 13.25
CA TYR A 45 -1.83 -16.69 12.51
C TYR A 45 -2.15 -15.20 12.75
N VAL A 46 -2.15 -14.74 14.00
CA VAL A 46 -2.41 -13.32 14.34
C VAL A 46 -1.35 -12.41 13.75
N ILE A 47 -0.06 -12.78 13.82
CA ILE A 47 1.02 -12.00 13.20
C ILE A 47 0.86 -11.95 11.68
N ALA A 48 0.57 -13.08 11.03
CA ALA A 48 0.37 -13.17 9.59
C ALA A 48 -0.89 -12.41 9.13
N LEU A 49 -1.91 -12.33 9.98
CA LEU A 49 -3.10 -11.54 9.71
C LEU A 49 -2.79 -10.06 9.87
N ALA A 50 -2.13 -9.66 10.97
CA ALA A 50 -1.74 -8.27 11.25
C ALA A 50 -0.78 -7.70 10.18
N SER A 51 0.11 -8.52 9.63
CA SER A 51 1.03 -8.08 8.56
C SER A 51 0.36 -7.93 7.20
N LYS A 52 -0.78 -8.62 6.98
CA LYS A 52 -1.57 -8.55 5.75
C LYS A 52 -2.73 -7.56 5.85
N SER A 53 -3.24 -7.32 7.05
CA SER A 53 -4.33 -6.39 7.28
C SER A 53 -3.78 -4.97 7.24
N GLN A 54 -3.91 -4.33 6.08
CA GLN A 54 -3.88 -2.88 6.02
C GLN A 54 -5.12 -2.39 6.78
N ILE A 55 -4.94 -1.91 8.01
CA ILE A 55 -6.03 -1.22 8.71
C ILE A 55 -6.21 0.10 7.97
N LEU A 56 -7.08 0.09 6.96
CA LEU A 56 -7.51 1.29 6.27
C LEU A 56 -8.41 2.05 7.24
N VAL A 57 -7.87 3.06 7.90
CA VAL A 57 -8.69 4.03 8.59
C VAL A 57 -9.48 4.76 7.52
N ARG A 58 -10.80 4.84 7.63
CA ARG A 58 -11.68 5.42 6.60
C ARG A 58 -11.28 6.86 6.21
N SER A 59 -10.67 7.61 7.13
CA SER A 59 -10.08 8.93 6.86
C SER A 59 -8.92 8.92 5.86
N ASP A 60 -8.14 7.84 5.84
CA ASP A 60 -6.99 7.69 4.95
C ASP A 60 -7.47 7.38 3.52
N TRP A 61 -8.62 6.70 3.40
CA TRP A 61 -9.28 6.49 2.12
C TRP A 61 -9.85 7.80 1.55
N GLU A 62 -10.59 8.58 2.34
CA GLU A 62 -11.12 9.89 1.91
C GLU A 62 -9.97 10.81 1.47
N THR A 63 -8.90 10.89 2.28
CA THR A 63 -7.70 11.67 1.94
C THR A 63 -7.01 11.15 0.67
N GLY A 64 -6.98 9.83 0.46
CA GLY A 64 -6.42 9.21 -0.74
C GLY A 64 -7.22 9.55 -1.99
N VAL A 65 -8.55 9.48 -1.92
CA VAL A 65 -9.46 9.84 -3.02
C VAL A 65 -9.34 11.32 -3.38
N ASP A 66 -9.26 12.21 -2.38
CA ASP A 66 -9.08 13.65 -2.63
C ASP A 66 -7.76 13.95 -3.34
N ARG A 67 -6.66 13.30 -2.91
CA ARG A 67 -5.35 13.45 -3.57
C ARG A 67 -5.36 12.93 -5.00
N LEU A 68 -6.02 11.80 -5.26
CA LEU A 68 -6.15 11.26 -6.62
C LEU A 68 -6.99 12.18 -7.52
N THR A 69 -8.07 12.73 -6.98
CA THR A 69 -8.91 13.71 -7.70
C THR A 69 -8.11 14.94 -8.09
N GLU A 70 -7.27 15.46 -7.19
CA GLU A 70 -6.40 16.62 -7.48
C GLU A 70 -5.34 16.28 -8.54
N VAL A 71 -4.75 15.09 -8.49
CA VAL A 71 -3.82 14.62 -9.52
C VAL A 71 -4.48 14.55 -10.90
N SER A 72 -5.67 13.96 -11.00
CA SER A 72 -6.43 13.91 -12.27
C SER A 72 -6.77 15.30 -12.79
N ARG A 73 -7.12 16.24 -11.89
CA ARG A 73 -7.35 17.64 -12.25
C ARG A 73 -6.10 18.30 -12.85
N LEU A 74 -4.94 18.11 -12.20
CA LEU A 74 -3.66 18.65 -12.67
C LEU A 74 -3.23 18.04 -14.01
N LEU A 75 -3.46 16.75 -14.24
CA LEU A 75 -3.21 16.09 -15.52
C LEU A 75 -4.12 16.65 -16.63
N GLY A 76 -5.40 16.90 -16.34
CA GLY A 76 -6.31 17.56 -17.27
C GLY A 76 -5.90 19.01 -17.59
N ASP A 77 -5.42 19.75 -16.60
CA ASP A 77 -4.87 21.10 -16.79
C ASP A 77 -3.62 21.07 -17.70
N LEU A 78 -2.72 20.11 -17.48
CA LEU A 78 -1.54 19.91 -18.32
C LEU A 78 -1.92 19.54 -19.75
N SER A 79 -2.86 18.60 -19.95
CA SER A 79 -3.34 18.22 -21.28
C SER A 79 -3.90 19.41 -22.07
N ARG A 80 -4.67 20.29 -21.43
CA ARG A 80 -5.18 21.52 -22.06
C ARG A 80 -4.08 22.50 -22.45
N ASN A 81 -3.01 22.57 -21.66
CA ASN A 81 -1.85 23.40 -21.97
C ASN A 81 -1.03 22.82 -23.14
N LEU A 82 -1.00 21.50 -23.31
CA LEU A 82 -0.35 20.85 -24.46
C LEU A 82 -1.07 21.09 -25.78
N ASP A 83 -2.40 21.20 -25.76
CA ASP A 83 -3.17 21.54 -26.97
C ASP A 83 -2.78 22.89 -27.56
N ALA A 84 -2.30 23.82 -26.72
CA ALA A 84 -1.81 25.14 -27.14
C ALA A 84 -0.37 25.12 -27.71
N MET A 85 0.34 23.99 -27.72
CA MET A 85 1.70 23.93 -28.27
C MET A 85 1.72 24.13 -29.80
N PRO A 86 2.75 24.79 -30.35
CA PRO A 86 2.85 24.97 -31.79
C PRO A 86 3.29 23.68 -32.52
N ASP A 87 4.14 22.87 -31.89
CA ASP A 87 4.68 21.64 -32.49
C ASP A 87 3.76 20.44 -32.24
N ALA A 88 3.40 19.74 -33.32
CA ALA A 88 2.54 18.56 -33.27
C ALA A 88 3.28 17.31 -32.78
N LEU A 89 4.58 17.20 -33.01
CA LEU A 89 5.37 16.04 -32.60
C LEU A 89 5.62 16.07 -31.08
N ASP A 90 6.04 17.23 -30.56
CA ASP A 90 6.26 17.43 -29.12
C ASP A 90 4.97 17.28 -28.32
N ARG A 91 3.84 17.79 -28.85
CA ARG A 91 2.52 17.59 -28.25
C ARG A 91 2.15 16.12 -28.17
N LEU A 92 2.39 15.34 -29.25
CA LEU A 92 2.08 13.92 -29.27
C LEU A 92 2.93 13.16 -28.22
N GLU A 93 4.23 13.46 -28.15
CA GLU A 93 5.13 12.86 -27.17
C GLU A 93 4.70 13.17 -25.73
N MET A 94 4.43 14.44 -25.42
CA MET A 94 4.00 14.85 -24.08
C MET A 94 2.62 14.27 -23.70
N THR A 95 1.70 14.16 -24.67
CA THR A 95 0.40 13.53 -24.43
C THR A 95 0.55 12.05 -24.10
N ALA A 96 1.43 11.34 -24.81
CA ALA A 96 1.75 9.94 -24.51
C ALA A 96 2.38 9.76 -23.13
N GLN A 97 3.26 10.67 -22.71
CA GLN A 97 3.86 10.66 -21.37
C GLN A 97 2.81 10.89 -20.28
N LEU A 98 1.88 11.84 -20.46
CA LEU A 98 0.78 12.08 -19.51
C LEU A 98 -0.13 10.86 -19.35
N LEU A 99 -0.51 10.21 -20.46
CA LEU A 99 -1.30 8.97 -20.44
C LEU A 99 -0.58 7.82 -19.72
N SER A 100 0.75 7.72 -19.89
CA SER A 100 1.56 6.74 -19.16
C SER A 100 1.56 6.98 -17.66
N ILE A 101 1.65 8.26 -17.24
CA ILE A 101 1.59 8.65 -15.83
C ILE A 101 0.20 8.34 -15.26
N GLU A 102 -0.87 8.70 -15.94
CA GLU A 102 -2.26 8.42 -15.53
C GLU A 102 -2.46 6.92 -15.26
N ARG A 103 -2.09 6.06 -16.22
CA ARG A 103 -2.18 4.60 -16.08
C ARG A 103 -1.33 4.03 -14.96
N GLN A 104 -0.18 4.64 -14.65
CA GLN A 104 0.64 4.22 -13.51
C GLN A 104 -0.05 4.58 -12.18
N ILE A 105 -0.64 5.77 -12.11
CA ILE A 105 -1.36 6.24 -10.93
C ILE A 105 -2.60 5.37 -10.68
N GLU A 106 -3.37 5.04 -11.72
CA GLU A 106 -4.51 4.12 -11.62
C GLU A 106 -4.11 2.75 -11.06
N ARG A 107 -2.99 2.17 -11.56
CA ARG A 107 -2.49 0.88 -11.07
C ARG A 107 -2.04 0.92 -9.62
N LEU A 108 -1.41 2.03 -9.19
CA LEU A 108 -0.97 2.21 -7.80
C LEU A 108 -2.13 2.52 -6.85
N ALA A 109 -3.13 3.28 -7.32
CA ALA A 109 -4.29 3.71 -6.56
C ALA A 109 -5.34 2.62 -6.39
N ALA A 110 -5.52 1.78 -7.40
CA ALA A 110 -6.55 0.75 -7.43
C ALA A 110 -5.98 -0.61 -7.90
N PRO A 111 -5.04 -1.21 -7.14
CA PRO A 111 -4.42 -2.48 -7.51
C PRO A 111 -5.43 -3.64 -7.62
N TRP A 112 -6.62 -3.51 -7.02
CA TRP A 112 -7.71 -4.48 -7.13
C TRP A 112 -8.57 -4.34 -8.40
N LEU A 113 -8.46 -3.23 -9.15
CA LEU A 113 -9.11 -3.06 -10.45
C LEU A 113 -8.29 -3.67 -11.60
N GLY A 114 -6.99 -3.88 -11.41
CA GLY A 114 -6.06 -4.41 -12.41
C GLY A 114 -6.08 -5.93 -12.62
N GLY A 115 -7.16 -6.62 -12.25
CA GLY A 115 -7.26 -8.09 -12.29
C GLY A 115 -7.67 -8.71 -13.63
N ALA A 116 -7.58 -8.00 -14.76
CA ALA A 116 -8.14 -8.48 -16.02
C ALA A 116 -7.17 -8.63 -17.20
N ASP A 117 -5.86 -8.43 -17.05
CA ASP A 117 -4.95 -8.54 -18.20
C ASP A 117 -3.53 -9.08 -17.89
N ASP A 118 -3.42 -9.98 -16.90
CA ASP A 118 -2.28 -10.89 -16.79
C ASP A 118 -2.77 -12.32 -17.08
N GLY A 119 -3.03 -12.61 -18.35
CA GLY A 119 -3.57 -13.88 -18.80
C GLY A 119 -3.12 -14.27 -20.21
N CYS A 120 -1.96 -14.94 -20.25
CA CYS A 120 -1.35 -15.72 -21.34
C CYS A 120 -0.64 -14.98 -22.48
#